data_AF-A0A927FND6-F1
#
_entry.id   AF-A0A927FND6-F1
#
_cell.length_a   1.000
_cell.length_b   1.000
_cell.length_c   1.000
_cell.angle_alpha   90.00
_cell.angle_beta   90.00
_cell.angle_gamma   90.00
#
_symmetry.space_group_name_H-M   'P 1'
#
loop_
_entity.id
_entity.type
_entity.pdbx_description
1 polymer ?
#
loop_
_entity_poly.entity_id
_entity_poly.type
_entity_poly.pdbx_seq_one_letter_code
_entity_poly.pdbx_strand_id
1 'polypeptide(L)'
;MRGKVAFVAGAGLGYLLGTRAGRGQFEKIKAWADDVWHDPRVQGYVADAQAQATQFAKDQGAVLRDKAFEAAKQAMTGTPAPSSRPVDPDEIILEPLPDDLDPNARRF
;
A
#
# COMPACT_ATOMS: atom_id res chain seq x y z
N MET A 1 9.13 -2.56 -5.88
CA MET A 1 8.67 -2.16 -4.53
C MET A 1 8.18 -0.70 -4.44
N ARG A 2 8.82 0.27 -5.12
CA ARG A 2 8.55 1.72 -5.00
C ARG A 2 7.07 2.14 -5.09
N GLY A 3 6.29 1.58 -6.02
CA GLY A 3 4.86 1.92 -6.17
C GLY A 3 3.98 1.50 -5.00
N LYS A 4 4.32 0.41 -4.29
CA LYS A 4 3.56 -0.06 -3.13
C LYS A 4 3.74 0.89 -1.94
N VAL A 5 4.97 1.41 -1.75
CA VAL A 5 5.27 2.37 -0.68
C VAL A 5 4.52 3.68 -0.89
N ALA A 6 4.51 4.22 -2.12
CA ALA A 6 3.75 5.43 -2.45
C ALA A 6 2.24 5.22 -2.28
N PHE A 7 1.72 4.04 -2.65
CA PHE A 7 0.30 3.70 -2.47
C PHE A 7 -0.10 3.63 -0.99
N VAL A 8 0.68 2.94 -0.16
CA VAL A 8 0.40 2.84 1.29
C VAL A 8 0.54 4.20 1.97
N ALA A 9 1.54 5.00 1.60
CA ALA A 9 1.71 6.36 2.12
C ALA A 9 0.53 7.25 1.74
N GLY A 10 0.11 7.24 0.47
CA GLY A 10 -1.04 8.00 -0.02
C GLY A 10 -2.36 7.55 0.61
N ALA A 11 -2.58 6.25 0.76
CA ALA A 11 -3.76 5.69 1.42
C ALA A 11 -3.78 6.04 2.92
N GLY A 12 -2.64 5.97 3.60
CA GLY A 12 -2.51 6.37 5.01
C GLY A 12 -2.82 7.85 5.20
N LEU A 13 -2.25 8.72 4.36
CA LEU A 13 -2.54 10.15 4.40
C LEU A 13 -4.03 10.43 4.09
N GLY A 14 -4.57 9.80 3.04
CA GLY A 14 -5.97 9.91 2.66
C GLY A 14 -6.95 9.45 3.75
N TYR A 15 -6.61 8.39 4.48
CA TYR A 15 -7.39 7.91 5.62
C TYR A 15 -7.35 8.91 6.78
N LEU A 16 -6.18 9.48 7.09
CA LEU A 16 -6.05 10.47 8.15
C LEU A 16 -6.87 11.74 7.88
N LEU A 17 -6.91 12.20 6.63
CA LEU A 17 -7.70 13.38 6.25
C LEU A 17 -9.19 13.06 5.98
N GLY A 18 -9.50 11.87 5.46
CA GLY A 18 -10.86 11.47 5.06
C GLY A 18 -11.71 10.89 6.19
N THR A 19 -11.09 10.38 7.25
CA THR A 19 -11.82 9.82 8.39
C THR A 19 -12.00 10.80 9.53
N ARG A 20 -13.10 10.65 10.28
CA ARG A 20 -13.39 11.51 11.44
C ARG A 20 -12.37 11.33 12.56
N ALA A 21 -11.85 10.12 12.75
CA ALA A 21 -10.85 9.79 13.77
C ALA A 21 -9.44 10.24 13.39
N GLY A 22 -9.10 10.30 12.10
CA GLY A 22 -7.75 10.67 11.64
C GLY A 22 -7.34 12.10 12.00
N ARG A 23 -8.31 13.03 12.07
CA ARG A 23 -8.07 14.43 12.44
C ARG A 23 -7.50 14.60 13.86
N GLY A 24 -7.84 13.72 14.80
CA GLY A 24 -7.30 13.78 16.17
C GLY A 24 -5.82 13.41 16.25
N GLN A 25 -5.31 12.69 15.24
CA GLN A 25 -3.95 12.16 15.21
C GLN A 25 -3.03 13.06 14.38
N PHE A 26 -3.62 14.01 13.64
CA PHE A 26 -2.91 14.99 12.82
C PHE A 26 -1.96 15.86 13.66
N GLU A 27 -2.37 16.25 14.87
CA GLU A 27 -1.54 17.08 15.76
C GLU A 27 -0.24 16.38 16.16
N LYS A 28 -0.29 15.07 16.38
CA LYS A 28 0.89 14.27 16.76
C LYS A 28 1.85 14.08 15.58
N ILE A 29 1.29 13.94 14.39
CA ILE A 29 2.09 13.73 13.16
C ILE A 29 2.68 15.05 12.67
N LYS A 30 2.04 16.19 12.95
CA LYS A 30 2.48 17.52 12.51
C LYS A 30 3.90 17.84 12.99
N ALA A 31 4.22 17.58 14.27
CA ALA A 31 5.56 17.84 14.80
C ALA A 31 6.64 17.05 14.04
N TRP A 32 6.35 15.78 13.72
CA TRP A 32 7.28 14.93 12.99
C TRP A 32 7.37 15.29 11.51
N ALA A 33 6.27 15.74 10.91
CA ALA A 33 6.26 16.26 9.56
C ALA A 33 7.08 17.55 9.43
N ASP A 34 7.06 18.41 10.45
CA ASP A 34 7.83 19.65 10.50
C ASP A 34 9.34 19.36 10.55
N ASP A 35 9.77 18.43 11.40
CA ASP A 35 11.18 18.00 11.45
C ASP A 35 11.66 17.41 10.12
N VAL A 36 10.83 16.58 9.48
CA VAL A 36 11.14 15.98 8.17
C VAL A 36 11.18 17.05 7.07
N TRP A 37 10.33 18.06 7.12
CA TRP A 37 10.29 19.15 6.15
C TRP A 37 11.53 20.06 6.25
N HIS A 38 12.07 20.24 7.45
CA HIS A 38 13.27 21.04 7.69
C HIS A 38 14.59 20.32 7.36
N ASP A 39 14.58 19.01 7.08
CA ASP A 39 15.78 18.28 6.68
C ASP A 39 16.27 18.75 5.28
N PRO A 40 17.54 19.16 5.12
CA PRO A 40 18.10 19.62 3.85
C PRO A 40 18.03 18.56 2.74
N ARG A 41 17.95 17.26 3.08
CA ARG A 41 17.77 16.18 2.11
C ARG A 41 16.41 16.29 1.43
N VAL A 42 15.36 16.62 2.17
CA VAL A 42 14.00 16.72 1.64
C VAL A 42 13.87 17.94 0.72
N GLN A 43 14.52 19.06 1.04
CA GLN A 43 14.48 20.27 0.21
C GLN A 43 15.04 20.06 -1.20
N GLY A 44 16.15 19.32 -1.31
CA GLY A 44 16.73 18.96 -2.62
C GLY A 44 15.78 18.09 -3.45
N TYR A 45 15.20 17.06 -2.84
CA TYR A 45 14.24 16.19 -3.52
C TYR A 45 12.92 16.88 -3.86
N VAL A 46 12.48 17.84 -3.05
CA VAL A 46 11.25 18.61 -3.29
C VAL A 46 11.38 19.49 -4.52
N ALA A 47 12.52 20.15 -4.71
CA ALA A 47 12.76 20.98 -5.90
C ALA A 47 12.70 20.14 -7.20
N ASP A 48 13.37 18.99 -7.20
CA ASP A 48 13.36 18.06 -8.35
C ASP A 48 11.98 17.45 -8.57
N ALA A 49 11.31 17.04 -7.48
CA ALA A 49 9.96 16.50 -7.53
C ALA A 49 8.95 17.55 -8.00
N GLN A 50 9.10 18.82 -7.62
CA GLN A 50 8.23 19.91 -8.04
C GLN A 50 8.36 20.16 -9.55
N ALA A 51 9.59 20.17 -10.07
CA ALA A 51 9.84 20.28 -11.50
C ALA A 51 9.19 19.12 -12.27
N GLN A 52 9.40 17.89 -11.80
CA GLN A 52 8.84 16.70 -12.44
C GLN A 52 7.30 16.64 -12.34
N ALA A 53 6.74 16.98 -11.18
CA ALA A 53 5.30 17.04 -10.96
C ALA A 53 4.63 18.11 -11.83
N THR A 54 5.27 19.26 -12.03
CA THR A 54 4.74 20.34 -12.89
C THR A 54 4.65 19.89 -14.34
N GLN A 55 5.70 19.23 -14.86
CA GLN A 55 5.67 18.71 -16.23
C GLN A 55 4.64 17.60 -16.39
N PHE A 56 4.61 16.67 -15.44
CA PHE A 56 3.63 15.59 -15.44
C PHE A 56 2.19 16.11 -15.34
N ALA A 57 1.94 17.15 -14.54
CA ALA A 57 0.63 17.78 -14.43
C ALA A 57 0.21 18.49 -15.73
N LYS A 58 1.14 19.12 -16.44
CA LYS A 58 0.87 19.76 -17.73
C LYS A 58 0.55 18.73 -18.81
N ASP A 59 1.31 17.65 -18.88
CA ASP A 59 1.20 16.68 -19.98
C ASP A 59 0.09 15.65 -19.74
N GLN A 60 -0.14 15.25 -18.48
CA GLN A 60 -0.99 14.12 -18.12
C GLN A 60 -2.00 14.41 -17.02
N GLY A 61 -2.02 15.65 -16.48
CA GLY A 61 -2.84 15.99 -15.31
C GLY A 61 -4.34 15.83 -15.53
N ALA A 62 -4.85 16.22 -16.70
CA ALA A 62 -6.28 16.08 -17.04
C ALA A 62 -6.69 14.60 -17.14
N VAL A 63 -5.94 13.81 -17.90
CA VAL A 63 -6.20 12.37 -18.10
C VAL A 63 -6.12 11.59 -16.79
N LEU A 64 -5.15 11.93 -15.92
CA LEU A 64 -5.06 11.30 -14.61
C LEU A 64 -6.23 11.70 -13.70
N ARG A 65 -6.68 12.96 -13.77
CA ARG A 65 -7.83 13.42 -12.99
C ARG A 65 -9.08 12.64 -13.36
N ASP A 66 -9.35 12.50 -14.66
CA ASP A 66 -10.54 11.81 -15.16
C ASP A 66 -10.52 10.34 -14.74
N LYS A 67 -9.38 9.65 -14.93
CA LYS A 67 -9.20 8.25 -14.48
C LYS A 67 -9.34 8.09 -12.96
N ALA A 68 -8.79 9.01 -12.18
CA ALA A 68 -8.90 8.99 -10.73
C ALA A 68 -10.35 9.20 -10.28
N PHE A 69 -11.09 10.09 -10.95
CA PHE A 69 -12.50 10.36 -10.68
C PHE A 69 -13.37 9.15 -11.04
N GLU A 70 -13.13 8.51 -12.19
CA GLU A 70 -13.82 7.28 -12.58
C GLU A 70 -13.53 6.13 -11.62
N ALA A 71 -12.28 5.94 -11.21
CA ALA A 71 -11.90 4.92 -10.24
C ALA A 71 -12.54 5.19 -8.86
N ALA A 72 -12.57 6.44 -8.42
CA ALA A 72 -13.26 6.82 -7.18
C ALA A 72 -14.77 6.56 -7.28
N LYS A 73 -15.40 6.89 -8.42
CA LYS A 73 -16.81 6.62 -8.67
C LYS A 73 -17.11 5.12 -8.67
N GLN A 74 -16.30 4.30 -9.34
CA GLN A 74 -16.44 2.84 -9.34
C GLN A 74 -16.27 2.23 -7.94
N ALA A 75 -15.31 2.74 -7.16
CA ALA A 75 -15.12 2.33 -5.77
C ALA A 75 -16.32 2.72 -4.89
N MET A 76 -16.93 3.89 -5.13
CA MET A 76 -18.13 4.35 -4.43
C MET A 76 -19.41 3.61 -4.84
N THR A 77 -19.51 3.14 -6.09
CA THR A 77 -20.71 2.45 -6.61
C THR A 77 -20.67 0.93 -6.45
N GLY A 78 -19.62 0.37 -5.85
CA GLY A 78 -19.65 -0.99 -5.28
C GLY A 78 -19.18 -2.13 -6.19
N THR A 79 -17.99 -2.03 -6.78
CA THR A 79 -17.24 -3.25 -7.13
C THR A 79 -15.95 -3.30 -6.31
N PRO A 80 -15.90 -4.08 -5.21
CA PRO A 80 -14.63 -4.47 -4.63
C PRO A 80 -13.88 -5.29 -5.68
N ALA A 81 -12.66 -4.89 -6.03
CA ALA A 81 -11.75 -5.74 -6.80
C ALA A 81 -11.59 -7.09 -6.07
N PRO A 82 -11.44 -8.20 -6.82
CA PRO A 82 -11.50 -9.55 -6.27
C PRO A 82 -10.52 -9.69 -5.12
N SER A 83 -11.08 -10.07 -3.96
CA SER A 83 -10.36 -10.54 -2.79
C SER A 83 -9.19 -11.40 -3.26
N SER A 84 -7.97 -10.89 -3.05
CA SER A 84 -6.80 -11.76 -3.01
C SER A 84 -7.16 -12.80 -1.97
N ARG A 85 -7.29 -14.07 -2.40
CA ARG A 85 -7.72 -15.19 -1.56
C ARG A 85 -7.13 -15.03 -0.15
N PRO A 86 -7.94 -15.16 0.92
CA PRO A 86 -7.37 -15.45 2.22
C PRO A 86 -6.42 -16.63 2.00
N VAL A 87 -5.13 -16.43 2.31
CA VAL A 87 -4.25 -17.58 2.50
C VAL A 87 -4.78 -18.22 3.77
N ASP A 88 -5.56 -19.29 3.60
CA ASP A 88 -6.08 -20.07 4.71
C ASP A 88 -4.85 -20.54 5.53
N PRO A 89 -4.75 -20.21 6.83
CA PRO A 89 -3.65 -20.68 7.69
C PRO A 89 -3.57 -22.21 7.79
N ASP A 90 -4.59 -22.91 7.30
CA ASP A 90 -4.70 -24.37 7.26
C ASP A 90 -3.94 -24.99 6.07
N GLU A 91 -3.37 -24.19 5.16
CA GLU A 91 -2.42 -24.65 4.12
C GLU A 91 -0.96 -24.69 4.60
N ILE A 92 -0.73 -24.66 5.92
CA ILE A 92 0.47 -25.32 6.48
C ILE A 92 0.05 -26.76 6.78
N ILE A 93 -0.22 -27.49 5.70
CA ILE A 93 -0.18 -28.95 5.75
C ILE A 93 1.27 -29.27 6.09
N LEU A 94 1.54 -29.61 7.36
CA LEU A 94 2.62 -30.55 7.63
C LEU A 94 2.33 -31.71 6.70
N GLU A 95 3.18 -31.91 5.70
CA GLU A 95 3.28 -33.22 5.07
C GLU A 95 3.29 -34.23 6.23
N PRO A 96 2.33 -35.17 6.30
CA PRO A 96 2.48 -36.26 7.24
C PRO A 96 3.82 -36.90 6.89
N LEU A 97 4.72 -36.91 7.86
CA LEU A 97 5.99 -37.61 7.76
C LEU A 97 5.69 -38.98 7.14
N PRO A 98 6.32 -39.37 6.03
CA PRO A 98 6.14 -40.72 5.52
C PRO A 98 6.47 -41.69 6.64
N ASP A 99 5.50 -42.52 7.05
CA ASP A 99 5.66 -43.65 7.97
C ASP A 99 6.46 -44.79 7.30
N ASP A 100 7.40 -44.46 6.42
CA ASP A 100 8.15 -45.39 5.58
C ASP A 100 9.46 -45.80 6.27
N LEU A 101 9.42 -46.19 7.53
CA LEU A 101 10.52 -46.92 8.18
C LEU A 101 9.94 -47.97 9.13
N ASP A 102 9.26 -48.98 8.58
CA ASP A 102 9.14 -50.28 9.24
C ASP A 102 10.46 -51.06 9.03
N PRO A 103 11.32 -51.21 10.05
CA PRO A 103 12.57 -51.96 9.92
C PRO A 103 12.37 -53.47 9.83
N ASN A 104 11.13 -53.98 9.86
CA ASN A 104 10.83 -55.41 9.97
C ASN A 104 10.07 -56.02 8.78
N ALA A 105 9.92 -55.30 7.66
CA ALA A 105 9.32 -55.84 6.43
C ALA A 105 10.22 -56.83 5.65
N ARG A 106 11.08 -57.59 6.35
CA ARG A 106 11.80 -58.75 5.81
C ARG A 106 11.27 -60.02 6.46
N ARG A 107 10.90 -60.99 5.60
CA ARG A 107 10.27 -62.32 5.84
C ARG A 107 8.75 -62.21 5.73
N PHE A 108 8.09 -62.77 4.71
CA PHE A 108 8.26 -64.09 4.08
C PHE A 108 8.01 -64.05 2.57
#